data_AF-A0A533Z5P1-F1
#
_entry.id   AF-A0A533Z5P1-F1
#
_cell.length_a   1.000
_cell.length_b   1.000
_cell.length_c   1.000
_cell.angle_alpha   90.00
_cell.angle_beta   90.00
_cell.angle_gamma   90.00
#
_symmetry.space_group_name_H-M   'P 1'
#
loop_
_entity.id
_entity.type
_entity.pdbx_description
1 polymer ?
#
loop_
_entity_poly.entity_id
_entity_poly.type
_entity_poly.pdbx_seq_one_letter_code
_entity_poly.pdbx_strand_id
1 'polypeptide(L)'
;MSTTEAVPQPTSSVLTRERIEAAIAKLQHVHQIMIRLLLLQYLDPTIEDIVFMARERSEPQMRAGSKVGGMAPSPERILGLPKEWVTAVENRVKQYVTQLRGHRTRLDVQITFLGEYLEGLELELQAVECLLATECEITKESLEEMRAQARMAAVSYALKKLANRLEKQTIEEPDYLRERLALELQAHLRRASRFRKRLVQATQERQALLMSSLSDEHLATIWSIAKGPILERRMKAIPKFLDALSAEMKVTARDDQFAAAMKAGIGNRLAGGNKNEGIGSQPLVIATDPWSRMIQLLAAEPTTPLTPKPCEHDAGGRAFTGRLKSLALYMLGEEDEAKLWAQTVQCLHCLNRLRALQQEGAVIGLPLENVVERVKTRTAMPRKEEPVAAEAAPPPETQGLTVEEQLRPWIGDDAGQAGAKSWW
;
A
#
# COMPACT_ATOMS: atom_id res chain seq x y z
N MET A 1 -44.79 0.80 46.51
CA MET A 1 -43.48 1.39 46.84
C MET A 1 -42.42 0.39 46.40
N SER A 2 -41.78 0.62 45.26
CA SER A 2 -40.66 -0.21 44.80
C SER A 2 -39.57 0.75 44.33
N THR A 3 -38.54 0.84 45.16
CA THR A 3 -37.33 1.62 44.96
C THR A 3 -36.55 1.07 43.77
N THR A 4 -36.29 1.97 42.83
CA THR A 4 -35.38 1.79 41.70
C THR A 4 -33.95 1.82 42.23
N GLU A 5 -33.33 0.67 42.46
CA GLU A 5 -31.87 0.60 42.56
C GLU A 5 -31.30 0.55 41.14
N ALA A 6 -30.77 1.68 40.71
CA ALA A 6 -29.93 1.77 39.53
C ALA A 6 -28.65 0.94 39.77
N VAL A 7 -28.55 -0.19 39.08
CA VAL A 7 -27.30 -0.93 38.97
C VAL A 7 -26.30 -0.05 38.21
N PRO A 8 -25.13 0.31 38.79
CA PRO A 8 -24.10 1.01 38.05
C PRO A 8 -23.50 0.05 37.02
N GLN A 9 -23.66 0.37 35.74
CA GLN A 9 -22.89 -0.31 34.69
C GLN A 9 -21.39 -0.06 34.92
N PRO A 10 -20.53 -1.10 34.98
CA PRO A 10 -19.09 -0.88 35.03
C PRO A 10 -18.63 -0.26 33.71
N THR A 11 -18.17 0.99 33.78
CA THR A 11 -17.58 1.73 32.66
C THR A 11 -16.32 1.02 32.15
N SER A 12 -16.52 0.22 31.11
CA SER A 12 -15.58 -0.24 30.09
C SER A 12 -14.07 -0.01 30.33
N SER A 13 -13.36 -1.12 30.49
CA SER A 13 -11.91 -1.35 30.37
C SER A 13 -11.35 -1.10 28.97
N VAL A 14 -11.79 -0.03 28.30
CA VAL A 14 -11.41 0.26 26.92
C VAL A 14 -10.11 1.05 26.91
N LEU A 15 -9.11 0.51 26.20
CA LEU A 15 -7.88 1.22 25.86
C LEU A 15 -8.25 2.40 24.95
N THR A 16 -7.76 3.60 25.24
CA THR A 16 -7.96 4.81 24.41
C THR A 16 -6.62 5.52 24.21
N ARG A 17 -6.52 6.39 23.20
CA ARG A 17 -5.34 7.22 22.94
C ARG A 17 -4.97 8.10 24.13
N GLU A 18 -5.95 8.74 24.75
CA GLU A 18 -5.75 9.57 25.95
C GLU A 18 -5.11 8.78 27.10
N ARG A 19 -5.54 7.53 27.31
CA ARG A 19 -4.94 6.64 28.32
C ARG A 19 -3.51 6.23 27.97
N ILE A 20 -3.22 6.03 26.69
CA ILE A 20 -1.85 5.74 26.22
C ILE A 20 -0.95 6.95 26.47
N GLU A 21 -1.40 8.16 26.12
CA GLU A 21 -0.65 9.39 26.34
C GLU A 21 -0.48 9.71 27.84
N ALA A 22 -1.50 9.43 28.67
CA ALA A 22 -1.42 9.54 30.12
C ALA A 22 -0.41 8.54 30.73
N ALA A 23 -0.41 7.29 30.25
CA ALA A 23 0.58 6.28 30.66
C ALA A 23 2.01 6.70 30.27
N ILE A 24 2.20 7.28 29.08
CA ILE A 24 3.49 7.86 28.68
C ILE A 24 3.87 9.00 29.63
N ALA A 25 2.97 9.94 29.94
CA ALA A 25 3.26 11.09 30.78
C ALA A 25 3.72 10.72 32.21
N LYS A 26 3.31 9.56 32.73
CA LYS A 26 3.76 9.03 34.04
C LYS A 26 5.20 8.53 34.07
N LEU A 27 5.82 8.32 32.92
CA LEU A 27 7.19 7.81 32.84
C LEU A 27 8.22 8.91 33.11
N GLN A 28 9.44 8.54 33.49
CA GLN A 28 10.57 9.46 33.46
C GLN A 28 10.83 9.94 32.03
N HIS A 29 11.22 11.20 31.86
CA HIS A 29 11.32 11.86 30.55
C HIS A 29 12.10 11.06 29.49
N VAL A 30 13.25 10.46 29.86
CA VAL A 30 14.03 9.57 28.95
C VAL A 30 13.19 8.39 28.43
N HIS A 31 12.36 7.78 29.27
CA HIS A 31 11.48 6.68 28.84
C HIS A 31 10.30 7.20 28.02
N GLN A 32 9.79 8.41 28.30
CA GLN A 32 8.75 9.04 27.47
C GLN A 32 9.23 9.19 26.02
N ILE A 33 10.41 9.77 25.85
CA ILE A 33 11.07 9.94 24.54
C ILE A 33 11.21 8.58 23.87
N MET A 34 11.73 7.59 24.59
CA MET A 34 11.94 6.25 24.02
C MET A 34 10.63 5.62 23.51
N ILE A 35 9.54 5.67 24.30
CA ILE A 35 8.25 5.15 23.86
C ILE A 35 7.71 5.92 22.65
N ARG A 36 7.80 7.26 22.64
CA ARG A 36 7.37 8.07 21.49
C ARG A 36 8.18 7.77 20.23
N LEU A 37 9.50 7.53 20.35
CA LEU A 37 10.32 7.13 19.20
C LEU A 37 10.01 5.71 18.70
N LEU A 38 9.65 4.78 19.59
CA LEU A 38 9.19 3.44 19.21
C LEU A 38 7.81 3.49 18.51
N LEU A 39 6.98 4.47 18.88
CA LEU A 39 5.65 4.71 18.33
C LEU A 39 5.61 5.87 17.32
N LEU A 40 6.74 6.21 16.71
CA LEU A 40 6.90 7.43 15.89
C LEU A 40 5.90 7.53 14.73
N GLN A 41 5.47 6.39 14.21
CA GLN A 41 4.44 6.32 13.16
C GLN A 41 3.05 6.81 13.62
N TYR A 42 2.81 6.86 14.94
CA TYR A 42 1.54 7.22 15.57
C TYR A 42 1.61 8.48 16.42
N LEU A 43 2.71 8.66 17.16
CA LEU A 43 2.89 9.73 18.14
C LEU A 43 4.16 10.53 17.85
N ASP A 44 4.02 11.85 17.78
CA ASP A 44 5.16 12.73 17.58
C ASP A 44 5.86 13.04 18.92
N PRO A 45 7.21 13.08 18.95
CA PRO A 45 7.95 13.65 20.07
C PRO A 45 7.54 15.12 20.30
N THR A 46 7.40 15.50 21.57
CA THR A 46 7.11 16.88 21.95
C THR A 46 8.33 17.78 21.75
N ILE A 47 8.14 19.10 21.78
CA ILE A 47 9.27 20.05 21.71
C ILE A 47 10.24 19.84 22.87
N GLU A 48 9.73 19.52 24.06
CA GLU A 48 10.54 19.20 25.23
C GLU A 48 11.41 17.96 25.00
N ASP A 49 10.83 16.91 24.40
CA ASP A 49 11.55 15.69 24.02
C ASP A 49 12.70 16.01 23.05
N ILE A 50 12.45 16.87 22.05
CA ILE A 50 13.47 17.28 21.07
C ILE A 50 14.59 18.08 21.74
N VAL A 51 14.25 19.02 22.61
CA VAL A 51 15.22 19.81 23.37
C VAL A 51 16.06 18.91 24.26
N PHE A 52 15.45 17.91 24.91
CA PHE A 52 16.16 16.94 25.73
C PHE A 52 17.11 16.07 24.89
N MET A 53 16.64 15.52 23.77
CA MET A 53 17.48 14.75 22.84
C MET A 53 18.68 15.57 22.34
N ALA A 54 18.46 16.84 22.02
CA ALA A 54 19.52 17.74 21.56
C ALA A 54 20.56 18.02 22.67
N ARG A 55 20.16 18.07 23.96
CA ARG A 55 21.09 18.20 25.10
C ARG A 55 21.95 16.95 25.30
N GLU A 56 21.40 15.77 25.06
CA GLU A 56 22.09 14.49 25.24
C GLU A 56 22.95 14.06 24.04
N ARG A 57 22.93 14.83 22.94
CA ARG A 57 23.64 14.50 21.71
C ARG A 57 25.12 14.24 21.99
N SER A 58 25.60 13.06 21.60
CA SER A 58 27.05 12.80 21.50
C SER A 58 27.59 13.49 20.25
N GLU A 59 28.60 14.35 20.38
CA GLU A 59 29.14 15.09 19.24
C GLU A 59 29.63 14.16 18.12
N PRO A 60 29.32 14.43 16.84
CA PRO A 60 29.82 13.65 15.70
C PRO A 60 31.35 13.60 15.59
N GLN A 61 32.06 14.54 16.22
CA GLN A 61 33.52 14.61 16.21
C GLN A 61 34.19 13.85 17.36
N MET A 62 33.43 13.30 18.29
CA MET A 62 33.96 12.41 19.33
C MET A 62 34.08 10.98 18.77
N ARG A 63 34.88 10.80 17.72
CA ARG A 63 35.41 9.48 17.37
C ARG A 63 36.28 9.00 18.53
N ALA A 64 36.04 7.79 19.00
CA ALA A 64 36.88 7.14 20.00
C ALA A 64 38.36 7.21 19.56
N GLY A 65 39.15 8.04 20.25
CA GLY A 65 40.58 8.20 20.02
C GLY A 65 41.09 9.63 19.77
N SER A 66 40.27 10.60 19.32
CA SER A 66 40.74 11.98 19.20
C SER A 66 40.49 12.75 20.49
N LYS A 67 41.42 12.66 21.44
CA LYS A 67 41.56 13.70 22.47
C LYS A 67 41.96 14.99 21.75
N VAL A 68 40.98 15.81 21.36
CA VAL A 68 41.24 17.23 21.14
C VAL A 68 41.52 17.81 22.52
N GLY A 69 42.80 17.89 22.86
CA GLY A 69 43.38 18.63 23.99
C GLY A 69 42.55 18.68 25.27
N GLY A 70 42.58 17.62 26.08
CA GLY A 70 42.57 17.72 27.55
C GLY A 70 41.44 18.48 28.27
N MET A 71 40.35 18.85 27.60
CA MET A 71 39.18 19.42 28.26
C MET A 71 37.98 18.51 27.99
N ALA A 72 37.64 17.70 28.99
CA ALA A 72 36.25 17.30 29.13
C ALA A 72 35.41 18.59 29.15
N PRO A 73 34.37 18.72 28.32
CA PRO A 73 33.50 19.88 28.42
C PRO A 73 32.88 19.85 29.82
N SER A 74 33.29 20.80 30.66
CA SER A 74 32.67 21.04 31.96
C SER A 74 31.16 21.25 31.74
N PRO A 75 30.28 20.68 32.59
CA PRO A 75 28.83 20.88 32.50
C PRO A 75 28.41 22.35 32.58
N GLU A 76 29.32 23.26 32.94
CA GLU A 76 29.07 24.70 33.09
C GLU A 76 29.47 25.56 31.87
N ARG A 77 30.04 24.98 30.79
CA ARG A 77 30.45 25.75 29.59
C ARG A 77 29.49 25.70 28.39
N ILE A 78 28.30 25.11 28.53
CA ILE A 78 27.25 25.23 27.52
C ILE A 78 26.33 26.40 27.90
N LEU A 79 26.77 27.61 27.56
CA LEU A 79 25.93 28.81 27.56
C LEU A 79 24.83 28.61 26.49
N GLY A 80 23.69 28.05 26.92
CA GLY A 80 22.52 27.80 26.08
C GLY A 80 22.70 26.62 25.10
N LEU A 81 21.67 25.77 25.00
CA LEU A 81 21.62 24.72 23.98
C LEU A 81 21.62 25.38 22.58
N PRO A 82 22.57 25.08 21.69
CA PRO A 82 22.59 25.67 20.35
C PRO A 82 21.29 25.36 19.59
N LYS A 83 20.65 26.39 19.03
CA LYS A 83 19.41 26.25 18.25
C LYS A 83 19.56 25.25 17.10
N GLU A 84 20.72 25.24 16.46
CA GLU A 84 21.05 24.31 15.38
C GLU A 84 20.97 22.84 15.79
N TRP A 85 21.26 22.52 17.05
CA TRP A 85 21.17 21.14 17.55
C TRP A 85 19.73 20.70 17.70
N VAL A 86 18.88 21.60 18.22
CA VAL A 86 17.43 21.39 18.30
C VAL A 86 16.86 21.20 16.90
N THR A 87 17.18 22.10 15.96
CA THR A 87 16.74 22.02 14.57
C THR A 87 17.23 20.74 13.87
N ALA A 88 18.46 20.29 14.14
CA ALA A 88 18.99 19.06 13.56
C ALA A 88 18.22 17.81 14.01
N VAL A 89 17.90 17.70 15.31
CA VAL A 89 17.08 16.59 15.85
C VAL A 89 15.66 16.69 15.30
N GLU A 90 15.06 17.88 15.32
CA GLU A 90 13.72 18.12 14.78
C GLU A 90 13.61 17.70 13.31
N ASN A 91 14.58 18.08 12.48
CA ASN A 91 14.61 17.72 11.06
C ASN A 91 14.72 16.20 10.86
N ARG A 92 15.51 15.50 11.68
CA ARG A 92 15.60 14.03 11.64
C ARG A 92 14.28 13.39 12.05
N VAL A 93 13.67 13.84 13.14
CA VAL A 93 12.34 13.37 13.55
C VAL A 93 11.35 13.54 12.41
N LYS A 94 11.26 14.74 11.82
CA LYS A 94 10.37 15.03 10.68
C LYS A 94 10.65 14.11 9.48
N GLN A 95 11.92 13.85 9.17
CA GLN A 95 12.31 12.95 8.08
C GLN A 95 11.77 11.53 8.30
N TYR A 96 12.01 10.94 9.48
CA TYR A 96 11.55 9.59 9.80
C TYR A 96 10.02 9.50 9.92
N VAL A 97 9.37 10.50 10.52
CA VAL A 97 7.91 10.60 10.57
C VAL A 97 7.33 10.60 9.15
N THR A 98 7.88 11.43 8.26
CA THR A 98 7.44 11.52 6.86
C THR A 98 7.63 10.19 6.13
N GLN A 99 8.76 9.50 6.35
CA GLN A 99 9.04 8.21 5.73
C GLN A 99 8.08 7.11 6.22
N LEU A 100 7.92 6.94 7.54
CA LEU A 100 7.07 5.92 8.14
C LEU A 100 5.59 6.12 7.79
N ARG A 101 5.08 7.35 8.00
CA ARG A 101 3.68 7.68 7.68
C ARG A 101 3.45 7.64 6.17
N GLY A 102 4.44 8.01 5.36
CA GLY A 102 4.38 7.91 3.90
C GLY A 102 4.27 6.47 3.42
N HIS A 103 5.07 5.57 3.97
CA HIS A 103 5.00 4.13 3.67
C HIS A 103 3.65 3.53 4.08
N ARG A 104 3.16 3.84 5.29
CA ARG A 104 1.83 3.42 5.75
C ARG A 104 0.73 3.92 4.82
N THR A 105 0.71 5.22 4.53
CA THR A 105 -0.28 5.85 3.65
C THR A 105 -0.25 5.23 2.25
N ARG A 106 0.94 4.93 1.72
CA ARG A 106 1.10 4.24 0.43
C ARG A 106 0.45 2.86 0.45
N LEU A 107 0.70 2.07 1.49
CA LEU A 107 0.09 0.73 1.62
C LEU A 107 -1.42 0.81 1.81
N ASP A 108 -1.93 1.77 2.57
CA ASP A 108 -3.36 2.02 2.74
C ASP A 108 -4.04 2.31 1.39
N VAL A 109 -3.46 3.22 0.59
CA VAL A 109 -3.96 3.54 -0.76
C VAL A 109 -3.87 2.33 -1.68
N GLN A 110 -2.76 1.58 -1.63
CA GLN A 110 -2.57 0.39 -2.45
C GLN A 110 -3.60 -0.70 -2.13
N ILE A 111 -3.86 -0.99 -0.86
CA ILE A 111 -4.85 -1.98 -0.43
C ILE A 111 -6.25 -1.54 -0.87
N THR A 112 -6.57 -0.27 -0.65
CA THR A 112 -7.87 0.28 -1.04
C THR A 112 -8.09 0.17 -2.54
N PHE A 113 -7.11 0.61 -3.34
CA PHE A 113 -7.12 0.47 -4.80
C PHE A 113 -7.30 -1.00 -5.21
N LEU A 114 -6.51 -1.93 -4.65
CA LEU A 114 -6.58 -3.35 -4.99
C LEU A 114 -7.93 -3.99 -4.64
N GLY A 115 -8.54 -3.60 -3.52
CA GLY A 115 -9.88 -4.04 -3.13
C GLY A 115 -10.95 -3.54 -4.10
N GLU A 116 -11.02 -2.21 -4.29
CA GLU A 116 -11.87 -1.54 -5.27
C GLU A 116 -11.69 -2.17 -6.67
N TYR A 117 -10.45 -2.46 -7.07
CA TYR A 117 -10.13 -3.04 -8.38
C TYR A 117 -10.68 -4.44 -8.56
N LEU A 118 -10.58 -5.29 -7.54
CA LEU A 118 -11.11 -6.65 -7.57
C LEU A 118 -12.64 -6.66 -7.61
N GLU A 119 -13.29 -5.76 -6.87
CA GLU A 119 -14.75 -5.62 -6.89
C GLU A 119 -15.26 -5.26 -8.29
N GLY A 120 -14.67 -4.24 -8.93
CA GLY A 120 -15.05 -3.89 -10.30
C GLY A 120 -14.70 -4.96 -11.33
N LEU A 121 -13.60 -5.71 -11.11
CA LEU A 121 -13.23 -6.84 -11.96
C LEU A 121 -14.20 -8.02 -11.83
N GLU A 122 -14.79 -8.23 -10.65
CA GLU A 122 -15.83 -9.24 -10.43
C GLU A 122 -17.13 -8.87 -11.14
N LEU A 123 -17.49 -7.58 -11.18
CA LEU A 123 -18.61 -7.09 -12.00
C LEU A 123 -18.38 -7.31 -13.50
N GLU A 124 -17.17 -7.02 -14.01
CA GLU A 124 -16.81 -7.28 -15.41
C GLU A 124 -16.87 -8.79 -15.74
N LEU A 125 -16.41 -9.65 -14.82
CA LEU A 125 -16.53 -11.10 -14.98
C LEU A 125 -18.00 -11.54 -15.07
N GLN A 126 -18.88 -11.03 -14.19
CA GLN A 126 -20.30 -11.33 -14.23
C GLN A 126 -20.95 -10.86 -15.54
N ALA A 127 -20.56 -9.69 -16.03
CA ALA A 127 -21.06 -9.16 -17.31
C ALA A 127 -20.64 -10.03 -18.50
N VAL A 128 -19.39 -10.47 -18.56
CA VAL A 128 -18.89 -11.39 -19.60
C VAL A 128 -19.61 -12.74 -19.52
N GLU A 129 -19.80 -13.29 -18.32
CA GLU A 129 -20.52 -14.55 -18.13
C GLU A 129 -21.99 -14.45 -18.55
N CYS A 130 -22.64 -13.30 -18.27
CA CYS A 130 -24.00 -13.02 -18.74
C CYS A 130 -24.06 -13.06 -20.26
N LEU A 131 -23.19 -12.33 -20.96
CA LEU A 131 -23.14 -12.30 -22.43
C LEU A 131 -22.84 -13.67 -23.04
N LEU A 132 -21.92 -14.44 -22.45
CA LEU A 132 -21.62 -15.81 -22.90
C LEU A 132 -22.83 -16.74 -22.76
N ALA A 133 -23.64 -16.58 -21.70
CA ALA A 133 -24.84 -17.36 -21.49
C ALA A 133 -26.00 -16.92 -22.41
N THR A 134 -26.21 -15.61 -22.58
CA THR A 134 -27.37 -15.06 -23.29
C THR A 134 -27.16 -14.93 -24.80
N GLU A 135 -25.98 -14.50 -25.25
CA GLU A 135 -25.70 -14.24 -26.68
C GLU A 135 -24.94 -15.39 -27.36
N CYS A 136 -24.20 -16.19 -26.61
CA CYS A 136 -23.43 -17.31 -27.15
C CYS A 136 -23.98 -18.70 -26.76
N GLU A 137 -25.07 -18.75 -25.99
CA GLU A 137 -25.76 -19.95 -25.51
C GLU A 137 -24.83 -20.97 -24.82
N ILE A 138 -23.78 -20.49 -24.15
CA ILE A 138 -22.83 -21.36 -23.45
C ILE A 138 -23.46 -21.90 -22.16
N THR A 139 -23.36 -23.22 -21.98
CA THR A 139 -23.85 -23.90 -20.77
C THR A 139 -22.98 -23.59 -19.55
N LYS A 140 -23.55 -23.75 -18.35
CA LYS A 140 -22.82 -23.56 -17.09
C LYS A 140 -21.60 -24.49 -16.97
N GLU A 141 -21.71 -25.71 -17.47
CA GLU A 141 -20.62 -26.69 -17.48
C GLU A 141 -19.44 -26.20 -18.32
N SER A 142 -19.70 -25.70 -19.54
CA SER A 142 -18.66 -25.12 -20.39
C SER A 142 -18.03 -23.85 -19.81
N LEU A 143 -18.80 -23.04 -19.07
CA LEU A 143 -18.26 -21.90 -18.32
C LEU A 143 -17.29 -22.35 -17.23
N GLU A 144 -17.61 -23.41 -16.48
CA GLU A 144 -16.73 -23.97 -15.46
C GLU A 144 -15.44 -24.55 -16.06
N GLU A 145 -15.54 -25.24 -17.19
CA GLU A 145 -14.37 -25.71 -17.94
C GLU A 145 -13.47 -24.55 -18.37
N MET A 146 -14.03 -23.47 -18.91
CA MET A 146 -13.27 -22.28 -19.28
C MET A 146 -12.60 -21.62 -18.07
N ARG A 147 -13.26 -21.58 -16.91
CA ARG A 147 -12.64 -21.11 -15.66
C ARG A 147 -11.47 -21.97 -15.23
N ALA A 148 -11.59 -23.29 -15.35
CA ALA A 148 -10.50 -24.22 -15.04
C ALA A 148 -9.30 -24.04 -15.98
N GLN A 149 -9.56 -23.85 -17.27
CA GLN A 149 -8.54 -23.68 -18.31
C GLN A 149 -7.89 -22.29 -18.32
N ALA A 150 -8.52 -21.28 -17.73
CA ALA A 150 -8.05 -19.88 -17.75
C ALA A 150 -6.60 -19.71 -17.30
N ARG A 151 -6.10 -20.54 -16.37
CA ARG A 151 -4.71 -20.48 -15.88
C ARG A 151 -3.67 -20.89 -16.92
N MET A 152 -4.06 -21.73 -17.89
CA MET A 152 -3.17 -22.27 -18.92
C MET A 152 -3.32 -21.56 -20.27
N ALA A 153 -4.33 -20.71 -20.44
CA ALA A 153 -4.62 -20.07 -21.70
C ALA A 153 -3.55 -19.03 -22.09
N ALA A 154 -2.99 -19.17 -23.31
CA ALA A 154 -2.09 -18.19 -23.91
C ALA A 154 -2.88 -17.02 -24.54
N VAL A 155 -3.54 -16.22 -23.69
CA VAL A 155 -4.49 -15.16 -24.10
C VAL A 155 -3.91 -14.22 -25.14
N SER A 156 -2.69 -13.69 -24.96
CA SER A 156 -2.09 -12.75 -25.91
C SER A 156 -1.90 -13.35 -27.30
N TYR A 157 -1.46 -14.61 -27.38
CA TYR A 157 -1.32 -15.32 -28.65
C TYR A 157 -2.68 -15.59 -29.30
N ALA A 158 -3.66 -16.00 -28.50
CA ALA A 158 -5.01 -16.26 -28.99
C ALA A 158 -5.70 -14.99 -29.50
N LEU A 159 -5.51 -13.84 -28.84
CA LEU A 159 -5.97 -12.54 -29.33
C LEU A 159 -5.31 -12.15 -30.64
N LYS A 160 -3.97 -12.30 -30.77
CA LYS A 160 -3.26 -12.08 -32.05
C LYS A 160 -3.81 -12.99 -33.15
N LYS A 161 -4.08 -14.27 -32.84
CA LYS A 161 -4.67 -15.23 -33.79
C LYS A 161 -6.10 -14.87 -34.18
N LEU A 162 -6.90 -14.36 -33.26
CA LEU A 162 -8.26 -13.88 -33.52
C LEU A 162 -8.24 -12.65 -34.44
N ALA A 163 -7.35 -11.69 -34.17
CA ALA A 163 -7.15 -10.51 -35.02
C ALA A 163 -6.74 -10.91 -36.44
N ASN A 164 -5.77 -11.81 -36.59
CA ASN A 164 -5.32 -12.30 -37.90
C ASN A 164 -6.44 -13.02 -38.68
N ARG A 165 -7.34 -13.75 -37.99
CA ARG A 165 -8.47 -14.42 -38.66
C ARG A 165 -9.54 -13.42 -39.09
N LEU A 166 -9.75 -12.38 -38.30
CA LEU A 166 -10.63 -11.26 -38.62
C LEU A 166 -10.13 -10.50 -39.85
N GLU A 167 -8.83 -10.17 -39.90
CA GLU A 167 -8.20 -9.51 -41.05
C GLU A 167 -8.34 -10.33 -42.33
N LYS A 168 -8.22 -11.66 -42.22
CA LYS A 168 -8.39 -12.60 -43.33
C LYS A 168 -9.86 -12.90 -43.66
N GLN A 169 -10.82 -12.30 -42.93
CA GLN A 169 -12.26 -12.55 -43.08
C GLN A 169 -12.61 -14.05 -43.01
N THR A 170 -11.90 -14.78 -42.14
CA THR A 170 -12.06 -16.25 -41.97
C THR A 170 -12.94 -16.63 -40.79
N ILE A 171 -13.57 -15.65 -40.15
CA ILE A 171 -14.39 -15.84 -38.95
C ILE A 171 -15.67 -15.03 -39.08
N GLU A 172 -16.79 -15.66 -38.74
CA GLU A 172 -18.11 -15.05 -38.70
C GLU A 172 -18.31 -14.25 -37.39
N GLU A 173 -19.21 -13.28 -37.41
CA GLU A 173 -19.55 -12.42 -36.26
C GLU A 173 -19.90 -13.19 -34.96
N PRO A 174 -20.78 -14.23 -34.97
CA PRO A 174 -21.10 -14.96 -33.75
C PRO A 174 -19.91 -15.75 -33.18
N ASP A 175 -19.08 -16.33 -34.04
CA ASP A 175 -17.90 -17.09 -33.60
C ASP A 175 -16.80 -16.16 -33.09
N TYR A 176 -16.64 -14.98 -33.70
CA TYR A 176 -15.77 -13.93 -33.20
C TYR A 176 -16.18 -13.49 -31.80
N LEU A 177 -17.46 -13.19 -31.59
CA LEU A 177 -17.97 -12.74 -30.30
C LEU A 177 -17.76 -13.78 -29.21
N ARG A 178 -18.09 -15.05 -29.50
CA ARG A 178 -17.88 -16.18 -28.58
C ARG A 178 -16.43 -16.31 -28.17
N GLU A 179 -15.52 -16.35 -29.15
CA GLU A 179 -14.09 -16.48 -28.88
C GLU A 179 -13.52 -15.25 -28.16
N ARG A 180 -13.96 -14.04 -28.51
CA ARG A 180 -13.51 -12.80 -27.89
C ARG A 180 -13.91 -12.72 -26.42
N LEU A 181 -15.16 -13.05 -26.10
CA LEU A 181 -15.69 -13.09 -24.74
C LEU A 181 -15.03 -14.20 -23.90
N ALA A 182 -14.79 -15.39 -24.49
CA ALA A 182 -14.07 -16.46 -23.80
C ALA A 182 -12.64 -16.06 -23.43
N LEU A 183 -11.92 -15.39 -24.34
CA LEU A 183 -10.58 -14.87 -24.07
C LEU A 183 -10.59 -13.77 -23.01
N GLU A 184 -11.61 -12.91 -23.03
CA GLU A 184 -11.79 -11.86 -22.04
C GLU A 184 -12.04 -12.42 -20.63
N LEU A 185 -12.92 -13.43 -20.52
CA LEU A 185 -13.17 -14.18 -19.29
C LEU A 185 -11.86 -14.74 -18.72
N GLN A 186 -11.08 -15.44 -19.56
CA GLN A 186 -9.80 -16.02 -19.15
C GLN A 186 -8.79 -14.95 -18.72
N ALA A 187 -8.72 -13.82 -19.42
CA ALA A 187 -7.84 -12.70 -19.09
C ALA A 187 -8.20 -12.08 -17.73
N HIS A 188 -9.48 -11.81 -17.50
CA HIS A 188 -9.98 -11.24 -16.25
C HIS A 188 -9.78 -12.19 -15.07
N LEU A 189 -9.99 -13.51 -15.24
CA LEU A 189 -9.72 -14.51 -14.19
C LEU A 189 -8.24 -14.57 -13.80
N ARG A 190 -7.33 -14.57 -14.79
CA ARG A 190 -5.88 -14.52 -14.53
C ARG A 190 -5.50 -13.25 -13.80
N ARG A 191 -6.04 -12.11 -14.23
CA ARG A 191 -5.82 -10.83 -13.59
C ARG A 191 -6.33 -10.82 -12.14
N ALA A 192 -7.54 -11.32 -11.90
CA ALA A 192 -8.12 -11.40 -10.56
C ALA A 192 -7.23 -12.24 -9.63
N SER A 193 -6.69 -13.37 -10.10
CA SER A 193 -5.73 -14.18 -9.35
C SER A 193 -4.46 -13.40 -8.98
N ARG A 194 -3.85 -12.66 -9.92
CA ARG A 194 -2.66 -11.83 -9.65
C ARG A 194 -2.96 -10.71 -8.65
N PHE A 195 -4.06 -10.00 -8.83
CA PHE A 195 -4.43 -8.88 -7.96
C PHE A 195 -4.83 -9.33 -6.56
N ARG A 196 -5.50 -10.49 -6.40
CA ARG A 196 -5.73 -11.10 -5.08
C ARG A 196 -4.43 -11.41 -4.36
N LYS A 197 -3.44 -11.99 -5.06
CA LYS A 197 -2.10 -12.21 -4.48
C LYS A 197 -1.43 -10.91 -4.05
N ARG A 198 -1.50 -9.87 -4.89
CA ARG A 198 -0.96 -8.53 -4.56
C ARG A 198 -1.67 -7.91 -3.35
N LEU A 199 -2.99 -8.08 -3.22
CA LEU A 199 -3.78 -7.58 -2.09
C LEU A 199 -3.37 -8.29 -0.79
N VAL A 200 -3.23 -9.62 -0.82
CA VAL A 200 -2.74 -10.40 0.32
C VAL A 200 -1.34 -9.94 0.72
N GLN A 201 -0.43 -9.80 -0.24
CA GLN A 201 0.93 -9.32 0.02
C GLN A 201 0.94 -7.90 0.62
N ALA A 202 0.17 -6.97 0.06
CA ALA A 202 0.10 -5.59 0.57
C ALA A 202 -0.50 -5.53 1.97
N THR A 203 -1.51 -6.37 2.26
CA THR A 203 -2.13 -6.48 3.58
C THR A 203 -1.15 -7.05 4.61
N GLN A 204 -0.38 -8.08 4.23
CA GLN A 204 0.66 -8.65 5.06
C GLN A 204 1.81 -7.66 5.31
N GLU A 205 2.26 -6.95 4.27
CA GLU A 205 3.28 -5.89 4.39
C GLU A 205 2.79 -4.79 5.32
N ARG A 206 1.53 -4.35 5.19
CA ARG A 206 0.93 -3.38 6.10
C ARG A 206 0.90 -3.89 7.53
N GLN A 207 0.47 -5.12 7.76
CA GLN A 207 0.42 -5.70 9.10
C GLN A 207 1.82 -5.77 9.72
N ALA A 208 2.82 -6.20 8.95
CA ALA A 208 4.21 -6.21 9.40
C ALA A 208 4.72 -4.80 9.71
N LEU A 209 4.42 -3.81 8.85
CA LEU A 209 4.79 -2.41 9.07
C LEU A 209 4.19 -1.88 10.36
N LEU A 210 2.89 -2.10 10.60
CA LEU A 210 2.19 -1.61 11.79
C LEU A 210 2.80 -2.15 13.09
N MET A 211 3.27 -3.40 13.06
CA MET A 211 3.82 -4.11 14.21
C MET A 211 5.32 -3.90 14.42
N SER A 212 6.02 -3.36 13.43
CA SER A 212 7.46 -3.11 13.49
C SER A 212 7.77 -1.74 14.07
N SER A 213 8.81 -1.65 14.90
CA SER A 213 9.38 -0.37 15.33
C SER A 213 10.66 -0.06 14.55
N LEU A 214 11.10 1.20 14.58
CA LEU A 214 12.43 1.55 14.09
C LEU A 214 13.52 0.72 14.77
N SER A 215 14.56 0.39 14.00
CA SER A 215 15.74 -0.29 14.53
C SER A 215 16.53 0.63 15.47
N ASP A 216 17.33 0.03 16.35
CA ASP A 216 18.19 0.79 17.28
C ASP A 216 19.15 1.75 16.55
N GLU A 217 19.54 1.41 15.32
CA GLU A 217 20.40 2.26 14.48
C GLU A 217 19.67 3.53 14.04
N HIS A 218 18.41 3.40 13.63
CA HIS A 218 17.57 4.54 13.27
C HIS A 218 17.22 5.39 14.49
N LEU A 219 16.87 4.75 15.61
CA LEU A 219 16.61 5.43 16.89
C LEU A 219 17.85 6.21 17.38
N ALA A 220 19.03 5.59 17.33
CA ALA A 220 20.31 6.22 17.64
C ALA A 220 20.61 7.42 16.71
N THR A 221 20.28 7.30 15.44
CA THR A 221 20.45 8.37 14.45
C THR A 221 19.54 9.56 14.74
N ILE A 222 18.27 9.33 15.10
CA ILE A 222 17.31 10.38 15.47
C ILE A 222 17.80 11.10 16.73
N TRP A 223 18.05 10.35 17.80
CA TRP A 223 18.48 10.91 19.09
C TRP A 223 19.92 11.44 19.05
N SER A 224 20.73 11.05 18.07
CA SER A 224 22.14 11.45 17.95
C SER A 224 23.03 10.95 19.10
N ILE A 225 22.79 9.71 19.54
CA ILE A 225 23.58 9.01 20.58
C ILE A 225 24.11 7.68 20.05
N ALA A 226 24.99 7.01 20.80
CA ALA A 226 25.44 5.66 20.46
C ALA A 226 24.30 4.62 20.53
N LYS A 227 24.43 3.54 19.75
CA LYS A 227 23.45 2.43 19.70
C LYS A 227 23.27 1.71 21.04
N GLY A 228 24.36 1.52 21.80
CA GLY A 228 24.32 0.81 23.10
C GLY A 228 23.33 1.41 24.10
N PRO A 229 23.41 2.72 24.38
CA PRO A 229 22.44 3.41 25.24
C PRO A 229 20.98 3.29 24.81
N ILE A 230 20.69 3.22 23.50
CA ILE A 230 19.31 3.05 23.00
C ILE A 230 18.73 1.71 23.44
N LEU A 231 19.50 0.62 23.30
CA LEU A 231 19.06 -0.72 23.69
C LEU A 231 18.70 -0.76 25.18
N GLU A 232 19.56 -0.22 26.04
CA GLU A 232 19.32 -0.20 27.49
C GLU A 232 18.08 0.63 27.85
N ARG A 233 17.95 1.82 27.26
CA ARG A 233 16.79 2.71 27.46
C ARG A 233 15.50 2.04 27.00
N ARG A 234 15.50 1.35 25.85
CA ARG A 234 14.36 0.58 25.35
C ARG A 234 13.95 -0.53 26.32
N MET A 235 14.91 -1.34 26.76
CA MET A 235 14.68 -2.46 27.69
C MET A 235 14.09 -2.00 29.03
N LYS A 236 14.39 -0.77 29.47
CA LYS A 236 13.83 -0.16 30.68
C LYS A 236 12.50 0.55 30.44
N ALA A 237 12.34 1.23 29.30
CA ALA A 237 11.17 2.01 28.97
C ALA A 237 9.93 1.14 28.76
N ILE A 238 10.06 0.03 28.02
CA ILE A 238 8.92 -0.82 27.65
C ILE A 238 8.23 -1.40 28.89
N PRO A 239 8.91 -2.12 29.82
CA PRO A 239 8.24 -2.67 31.00
C PRO A 239 7.53 -1.58 31.82
N LYS A 240 8.21 -0.46 32.08
CA LYS A 240 7.65 0.66 32.84
C LYS A 240 6.41 1.27 32.18
N PHE A 241 6.43 1.40 30.84
CA PHE A 241 5.28 1.89 30.08
C PHE A 241 4.08 0.95 30.21
N LEU A 242 4.32 -0.35 30.19
CA LEU A 242 3.26 -1.35 30.26
C LEU A 242 2.65 -1.42 31.65
N ASP A 243 3.47 -1.30 32.69
CA ASP A 243 3.02 -1.19 34.08
C ASP A 243 2.18 0.08 34.28
N ALA A 244 2.59 1.20 33.66
CA ALA A 244 1.81 2.44 33.70
C ALA A 244 0.49 2.30 32.94
N LEU A 245 0.49 1.63 31.78
CA LEU A 245 -0.68 1.42 30.96
C LEU A 245 -1.69 0.46 31.61
N SER A 246 -1.22 -0.62 32.24
CA SER A 246 -2.07 -1.56 32.97
C SER A 246 -2.76 -0.87 34.17
N ALA A 247 -2.02 -0.01 34.88
CA ALA A 247 -2.57 0.82 35.95
C ALA A 247 -3.66 1.79 35.44
N GLU A 248 -3.47 2.43 34.28
CA GLU A 248 -4.48 3.29 33.64
C GLU A 248 -5.74 2.53 33.20
N MET A 249 -5.56 1.30 32.72
CA MET A 249 -6.68 0.48 32.26
C MET A 249 -7.49 -0.14 33.42
N LYS A 250 -7.08 0.04 34.68
CA LYS A 250 -7.65 -0.62 35.87
C LYS A 250 -7.83 -2.13 35.68
N VAL A 251 -6.91 -2.78 34.95
CA VAL A 251 -6.97 -4.23 34.73
C VAL A 251 -6.56 -4.90 36.04
N THR A 252 -7.53 -5.27 36.86
CA THR A 252 -7.31 -6.20 37.96
C THR A 252 -7.20 -7.61 37.39
N ALA A 253 -6.05 -8.26 37.65
CA ALA A 253 -5.70 -9.67 37.41
C ALA A 253 -5.24 -10.07 35.98
N ARG A 254 -3.91 -10.08 35.75
CA ARG A 254 -3.15 -11.15 35.03
C ARG A 254 -1.64 -10.87 34.98
N ASP A 255 -1.01 -10.52 36.10
CA ASP A 255 0.39 -10.05 36.14
C ASP A 255 1.40 -11.08 35.58
N ASP A 256 1.17 -12.38 35.77
CA ASP A 256 2.10 -13.43 35.32
C ASP A 256 1.95 -13.80 33.83
N GLN A 257 0.73 -13.81 33.32
CA GLN A 257 0.46 -14.11 31.90
C GLN A 257 0.74 -12.90 31.01
N PHE A 258 0.54 -11.69 31.54
CA PHE A 258 0.88 -10.43 30.90
C PHE A 258 2.40 -10.27 30.77
N ALA A 259 3.17 -10.44 31.84
CA ALA A 259 4.62 -10.34 31.78
C ALA A 259 5.26 -11.44 30.89
N ALA A 260 4.69 -12.65 30.86
CA ALA A 260 5.16 -13.75 30.03
C ALA A 260 4.84 -13.56 28.53
N ALA A 261 3.61 -13.16 28.19
CA ALA A 261 3.22 -12.87 26.79
C ALA A 261 4.01 -11.68 26.22
N MET A 262 4.34 -10.70 27.07
CA MET A 262 5.11 -9.52 26.69
C MET A 262 6.58 -9.85 26.45
N LYS A 263 7.22 -10.67 27.30
CA LYS A 263 8.60 -11.13 27.03
C LYS A 263 8.71 -12.01 25.77
N ALA A 264 7.69 -12.81 25.46
CA ALA A 264 7.68 -13.69 24.30
C ALA A 264 7.33 -12.98 22.98
N GLY A 265 6.41 -12.00 22.98
CA GLY A 265 5.92 -11.32 21.77
C GLY A 265 6.71 -10.07 21.35
N ILE A 266 7.31 -9.36 22.31
CA ILE A 266 8.03 -8.10 22.05
C ILE A 266 9.49 -8.34 21.64
N GLY A 267 10.13 -9.39 22.18
CA GLY A 267 11.55 -9.66 21.93
C GLY A 267 11.91 -9.75 20.45
N ASN A 268 11.08 -10.43 19.64
CA ASN A 268 11.31 -10.58 18.19
C ASN A 268 10.72 -9.42 17.36
N ARG A 269 9.71 -8.70 17.86
CA ARG A 269 9.02 -7.62 17.11
C ARG A 269 9.64 -6.23 17.31
N LEU A 270 10.33 -6.01 18.44
CA LEU A 270 11.04 -4.76 18.75
C LEU A 270 12.56 -4.88 18.61
N ALA A 271 13.12 -6.07 18.47
CA ALA A 271 14.48 -6.23 17.97
C ALA A 271 14.47 -5.86 16.49
N GLY A 272 15.00 -4.67 16.17
CA GLY A 272 14.96 -4.09 14.83
C GLY A 272 15.27 -5.12 13.74
N GLY A 273 14.45 -5.09 12.69
CA GLY A 273 14.44 -6.04 11.59
C GLY A 273 15.83 -6.56 11.24
N ASN A 274 16.05 -7.83 11.52
CA ASN A 274 17.17 -8.55 10.95
C ASN A 274 16.95 -8.57 9.43
N LYS A 275 17.99 -8.32 8.64
CA LYS A 275 17.93 -8.09 7.18
C LYS A 275 17.33 -9.24 6.36
N ASN A 276 16.93 -10.35 7.00
CA ASN A 276 16.51 -11.60 6.38
C ASN A 276 15.24 -12.23 7.00
N GLU A 277 14.44 -11.52 7.80
CA GLU A 277 13.08 -12.02 8.07
C GLU A 277 12.22 -11.74 6.83
N GLY A 278 12.31 -12.67 5.88
CA GLY A 278 11.39 -12.75 4.76
C GLY A 278 9.97 -12.66 5.27
N ILE A 279 9.12 -12.03 4.47
CA ILE A 279 7.66 -11.99 4.62
C ILE A 279 7.19 -13.44 4.88
N GLY A 280 7.08 -13.80 6.15
CA GLY A 280 6.64 -15.11 6.57
C GLY A 280 5.19 -15.24 6.14
N SER A 281 4.89 -16.28 5.39
CA SER A 281 3.57 -16.59 4.81
C SER A 281 2.48 -16.89 5.85
N GLN A 282 2.74 -16.69 7.14
CA GLN A 282 1.76 -16.84 8.19
C GLN A 282 1.27 -15.47 8.66
N PRO A 283 -0.06 -15.23 8.73
CA PRO A 283 -0.58 -14.05 9.38
C PRO A 283 -0.01 -14.04 10.81
N LEU A 284 0.63 -12.94 11.20
CA LEU A 284 1.03 -12.72 12.59
C LEU A 284 -0.22 -12.96 13.43
N VAL A 285 -0.24 -14.08 14.16
CA VAL A 285 -1.32 -14.39 15.09
C VAL A 285 -1.45 -13.16 15.98
N ILE A 286 -2.61 -12.52 15.89
CA ILE A 286 -2.96 -11.33 16.64
C ILE A 286 -2.96 -11.78 18.09
N ALA A 287 -1.82 -11.62 18.74
CA ALA A 287 -1.70 -11.91 20.14
C ALA A 287 -2.63 -10.93 20.86
N THR A 288 -3.36 -11.45 21.84
CA THR A 288 -4.20 -10.70 22.77
C THR A 288 -3.39 -9.80 23.71
N ASP A 289 -2.10 -9.59 23.41
CA ASP A 289 -1.19 -8.81 24.20
C ASP A 289 -1.54 -7.31 24.09
N PRO A 290 -1.37 -6.56 25.18
CA PRO A 290 -1.74 -5.14 25.27
C PRO A 290 -1.02 -4.26 24.23
N TRP A 291 0.20 -4.63 23.83
CA TRP A 291 1.01 -3.85 22.89
C TRP A 291 0.45 -3.95 21.47
N SER A 292 0.12 -5.16 21.02
CA SER A 292 -0.57 -5.38 19.74
C SER A 292 -1.93 -4.67 19.70
N ARG A 293 -2.71 -4.73 20.79
CA ARG A 293 -4.00 -4.03 20.88
C ARG A 293 -3.85 -2.50 20.84
N MET A 294 -2.83 -1.97 21.49
CA MET A 294 -2.49 -0.55 21.44
C MET A 294 -2.11 -0.11 20.02
N ILE A 295 -1.23 -0.86 19.37
CA ILE A 295 -0.83 -0.59 17.99
C ILE A 295 -2.04 -0.58 17.06
N GLN A 296 -2.95 -1.55 17.19
CA GLN A 296 -4.17 -1.60 16.37
C GLN A 296 -5.07 -0.37 16.59
N LEU A 297 -5.22 0.06 17.84
CA LEU A 297 -5.98 1.26 18.16
C LEU A 297 -5.37 2.51 17.51
N LEU A 298 -4.05 2.70 17.68
CA LEU A 298 -3.33 3.83 17.08
C LEU A 298 -3.30 3.74 15.55
N ALA A 299 -3.33 2.54 14.98
CA ALA A 299 -3.38 2.31 13.53
C ALA A 299 -4.79 2.44 12.93
N ALA A 300 -5.84 2.44 13.74
CA ALA A 300 -7.20 2.73 13.29
C ALA A 300 -7.41 4.24 13.08
N GLU A 301 -6.62 5.07 13.75
CA GLU A 301 -6.69 6.52 13.58
C GLU A 301 -6.13 6.94 12.20
N PRO A 302 -6.80 7.86 11.49
CA PRO A 302 -6.34 8.34 10.20
C PRO A 302 -4.99 9.03 10.34
N THR A 303 -4.05 8.68 9.47
CA THR A 303 -2.78 9.42 9.38
C THR A 303 -3.05 10.83 8.89
N THR A 304 -2.29 11.79 9.41
CA THR A 304 -2.29 13.15 8.88
C THR A 304 -1.95 13.08 7.38
N PRO A 305 -2.76 13.69 6.49
CA PRO A 305 -2.55 13.59 5.06
C PRO A 305 -1.18 14.18 4.71
N LEU A 306 -0.32 13.33 4.15
CA LEU A 306 0.96 13.77 3.58
C LEU A 306 0.72 14.27 2.17
N THR A 307 1.15 15.49 1.88
CA THR A 307 1.23 15.97 0.50
C THR A 307 2.21 15.07 -0.27
N PRO A 308 1.76 14.30 -1.27
CA PRO A 308 2.65 13.41 -1.99
C PRO A 308 3.72 14.22 -2.70
N LYS A 309 4.98 13.82 -2.55
CA LYS A 309 6.07 14.41 -3.35
C LYS A 309 5.77 14.21 -4.84
N PRO A 310 6.11 15.18 -5.70
CA PRO A 310 6.07 14.96 -7.14
C PRO A 310 6.95 13.74 -7.45
N CYS A 311 6.47 12.85 -8.33
CA CYS A 311 7.22 11.66 -8.70
C CYS A 311 8.27 11.97 -9.77
N GLU A 312 9.38 11.24 -9.71
CA GLU A 312 10.47 11.28 -10.72
C GLU A 312 10.19 10.37 -11.91
N HIS A 313 9.15 9.52 -11.82
CA HIS A 313 8.62 8.86 -13.00
C HIS A 313 8.19 9.92 -13.99
N ASP A 314 8.26 9.61 -15.28
CA ASP A 314 7.88 10.48 -16.39
C ASP A 314 6.35 10.71 -16.42
N ALA A 315 5.80 11.16 -15.30
CA ALA A 315 4.40 11.28 -14.96
C ALA A 315 3.72 12.43 -15.71
N GLY A 316 4.51 13.27 -16.40
CA GLY A 316 4.02 14.20 -17.41
C GLY A 316 3.87 13.59 -18.81
N GLY A 317 4.40 12.39 -19.04
CA GLY A 317 4.31 11.71 -20.33
C GLY A 317 2.89 11.22 -20.59
N ARG A 318 2.27 11.68 -21.69
CA ARG A 318 0.95 11.20 -22.17
C ARG A 318 0.87 9.68 -22.23
N ALA A 319 1.95 9.01 -22.64
CA ALA A 319 2.04 7.55 -22.71
C ALA A 319 1.96 6.85 -21.34
N PHE A 320 2.59 7.40 -20.29
CA PHE A 320 2.52 6.82 -18.95
C PHE A 320 1.12 6.96 -18.35
N THR A 321 0.51 8.14 -18.51
CA THR A 321 -0.86 8.39 -18.06
C THR A 321 -1.86 7.50 -18.82
N GLY A 322 -1.65 7.29 -20.13
CA GLY A 322 -2.42 6.35 -20.93
C GLY A 322 -2.34 4.92 -20.40
N ARG A 323 -1.13 4.43 -20.07
CA ARG A 323 -0.94 3.10 -19.49
C ARG A 323 -1.58 2.96 -18.10
N LEU A 324 -1.51 3.99 -17.24
CA LEU A 324 -2.23 4.00 -15.96
C LEU A 324 -3.74 3.94 -16.16
N LYS A 325 -4.27 4.66 -17.14
CA LYS A 325 -5.70 4.63 -17.48
C LYS A 325 -6.11 3.24 -17.99
N SER A 326 -5.31 2.64 -18.88
CA SER A 326 -5.55 1.27 -19.35
C SER A 326 -5.50 0.25 -18.22
N LEU A 327 -4.61 0.43 -17.24
CA LEU A 327 -4.59 -0.40 -16.03
C LEU A 327 -5.88 -0.23 -15.23
N ALA A 328 -6.25 1.01 -14.92
CA ALA A 328 -7.45 1.34 -14.14
C ALA A 328 -8.75 0.83 -14.77
N LEU A 329 -8.80 0.74 -16.11
CA LEU A 329 -9.97 0.30 -16.88
C LEU A 329 -9.94 -1.18 -17.28
N TYR A 330 -9.07 -2.00 -16.69
CA TYR A 330 -8.95 -3.42 -17.00
C TYR A 330 -8.54 -3.74 -18.45
N MET A 331 -7.86 -2.82 -19.14
CA MET A 331 -7.48 -2.97 -20.54
C MET A 331 -6.00 -3.33 -20.75
N LEU A 332 -5.16 -3.18 -19.73
CA LEU A 332 -3.71 -3.35 -19.88
C LEU A 332 -3.26 -4.82 -19.89
N GLY A 333 -2.51 -5.21 -20.91
CA GLY A 333 -1.97 -6.55 -21.12
C GLY A 333 -1.05 -6.97 -19.98
N GLU A 334 -0.91 -8.29 -19.79
CA GLU A 334 -0.26 -8.85 -18.60
C GLU A 334 1.22 -8.44 -18.43
N GLU A 335 1.97 -8.37 -19.51
CA GLU A 335 3.39 -7.98 -19.46
C GLU A 335 3.57 -6.52 -19.09
N ASP A 336 2.78 -5.64 -19.71
CA ASP A 336 2.84 -4.20 -19.44
C ASP A 336 2.25 -3.87 -18.06
N GLU A 337 1.24 -4.61 -17.63
CA GLU A 337 0.73 -4.57 -16.26
C GLU A 337 1.84 -4.89 -15.25
N ALA A 338 2.62 -5.95 -15.48
CA ALA A 338 3.71 -6.32 -14.58
C ALA A 338 4.81 -5.25 -14.53
N LYS A 339 5.23 -4.72 -15.69
CA LYS A 339 6.23 -3.65 -15.79
C LYS A 339 5.75 -2.36 -15.12
N LEU A 340 4.52 -1.93 -15.42
CA LEU A 340 3.92 -0.73 -14.85
C LEU A 340 3.71 -0.86 -13.35
N TRP A 341 3.26 -2.03 -12.88
CA TRP A 341 3.07 -2.29 -11.45
C TRP A 341 4.37 -2.15 -10.67
N ALA A 342 5.46 -2.75 -11.15
CA ALA A 342 6.77 -2.64 -10.50
C ALA A 342 7.27 -1.20 -10.36
N GLN A 343 6.97 -0.34 -11.34
CA GLN A 343 7.32 1.09 -11.32
C GLN A 343 6.40 1.91 -10.41
N THR A 344 5.10 1.62 -10.41
CA THR A 344 4.09 2.49 -9.78
C THR A 344 3.86 2.18 -8.30
N VAL A 345 3.98 0.93 -7.88
CA VAL A 345 3.57 0.47 -6.53
C VAL A 345 4.38 1.13 -5.40
N GLN A 346 5.62 1.52 -5.66
CA GLN A 346 6.47 2.15 -4.65
C GLN A 346 6.20 3.65 -4.49
N CYS A 347 5.48 4.27 -5.44
CA CYS A 347 5.27 5.70 -5.51
C CYS A 347 3.83 6.10 -5.12
N LEU A 348 3.70 6.80 -3.99
CA LEU A 348 2.40 7.29 -3.49
C LEU A 348 1.67 8.18 -4.51
N HIS A 349 2.38 9.06 -5.24
CA HIS A 349 1.77 9.92 -6.26
C HIS A 349 1.13 9.10 -7.40
N CYS A 350 1.86 8.13 -7.97
CA CYS A 350 1.36 7.23 -9.01
C CYS A 350 0.16 6.40 -8.53
N LEU A 351 0.18 5.89 -7.30
CA LEU A 351 -0.95 5.16 -6.72
C LEU A 351 -2.19 6.03 -6.54
N ASN A 352 -2.03 7.26 -6.04
CA ASN A 352 -3.12 8.22 -5.92
C ASN A 352 -3.70 8.56 -7.31
N ARG A 353 -2.85 8.75 -8.32
CA ARG A 353 -3.29 9.00 -9.69
C ARG A 353 -4.03 7.80 -10.28
N LEU A 354 -3.52 6.59 -10.06
CA LEU A 354 -4.14 5.35 -10.52
C LEU A 354 -5.52 5.16 -9.89
N ARG A 355 -5.64 5.40 -8.59
CA ARG A 355 -6.93 5.36 -7.87
C ARG A 355 -7.89 6.44 -8.39
N ALA A 356 -7.43 7.66 -8.63
CA ALA A 356 -8.25 8.70 -9.21
C ALA A 356 -8.79 8.29 -10.60
N LEU A 357 -7.93 7.74 -11.47
CA LEU A 357 -8.36 7.23 -12.78
C LEU A 357 -9.36 6.08 -12.68
N GLN A 358 -9.24 5.22 -11.66
CA GLN A 358 -10.20 4.16 -11.40
C GLN A 358 -11.56 4.72 -10.96
N GLN A 359 -11.57 5.75 -10.12
CA GLN A 359 -12.79 6.44 -9.69
C GLN A 359 -13.44 7.23 -10.82
N GLU A 360 -12.65 7.87 -11.69
CA GLU A 360 -13.14 8.53 -12.91
C GLU A 360 -13.73 7.52 -13.91
N GLY A 361 -13.14 6.33 -14.01
CA GLY A 361 -13.56 5.24 -14.89
C GLY A 361 -14.57 4.27 -14.27
N ALA A 362 -15.16 4.64 -13.13
CA ALA A 362 -15.80 3.75 -12.18
C ALA A 362 -16.73 2.72 -12.84
N VAL A 363 -16.28 1.47 -12.82
CA VAL A 363 -17.15 0.28 -12.95
C VAL A 363 -17.83 -0.01 -11.60
N ILE A 364 -17.15 0.33 -10.51
CA ILE A 364 -17.61 0.12 -9.14
C ILE A 364 -18.85 1.00 -8.90
N GLY A 365 -19.93 0.37 -8.46
CA GLY A 365 -21.21 1.04 -8.20
C GLY A 365 -22.09 1.24 -9.45
N LEU A 366 -21.65 0.83 -10.64
CA LEU A 366 -22.53 0.73 -11.80
C LEU A 366 -23.46 -0.48 -11.66
N PRO A 367 -24.72 -0.38 -12.14
CA PRO A 367 -25.57 -1.55 -12.27
C PRO A 367 -24.98 -2.51 -13.31
N LEU A 368 -25.19 -3.82 -13.11
CA LEU A 368 -24.64 -4.87 -13.97
C LEU A 368 -25.00 -4.66 -15.45
N GLU A 369 -26.20 -4.18 -15.74
CA GLU A 369 -26.68 -3.88 -17.10
C GLU A 369 -25.77 -2.89 -17.84
N ASN A 370 -25.32 -1.82 -17.17
CA ASN A 370 -24.43 -0.84 -17.77
C ASN A 370 -23.03 -1.42 -18.02
N VAL A 371 -22.59 -2.33 -17.15
CA VAL A 371 -21.31 -3.04 -17.34
C VAL A 371 -21.42 -4.01 -18.51
N VAL A 372 -22.56 -4.72 -18.64
CA VAL A 372 -22.86 -5.60 -19.78
C VAL A 372 -22.80 -4.83 -21.11
N GLU A 373 -23.45 -3.67 -21.20
CA GLU A 373 -23.40 -2.83 -22.41
C GLU A 373 -21.98 -2.35 -22.72
N ARG A 374 -21.19 -2.00 -21.69
CA ARG A 374 -19.78 -1.63 -21.86
C ARG A 374 -18.93 -2.81 -22.35
N VAL A 375 -19.14 -4.01 -21.83
CA VAL A 375 -18.45 -5.21 -22.31
C VAL A 375 -18.85 -5.48 -23.76
N LYS A 376 -20.14 -5.45 -24.06
CA LYS A 376 -20.70 -5.70 -25.39
C LYS A 376 -20.14 -4.75 -26.45
N THR A 377 -20.07 -3.46 -26.15
CA THR A 377 -19.47 -2.45 -27.04
C THR A 377 -17.97 -2.69 -27.26
N ARG A 378 -17.24 -3.15 -26.24
CA ARG A 378 -15.81 -3.49 -26.33
C ARG A 378 -15.54 -4.79 -27.11
N THR A 379 -16.44 -5.76 -27.05
CA THR A 379 -16.27 -7.09 -27.66
C THR A 379 -16.94 -7.24 -29.02
N ALA A 380 -17.65 -6.20 -29.49
CA ALA A 380 -18.23 -6.16 -30.82
C ALA A 380 -17.15 -6.34 -31.90
N MET A 381 -17.50 -7.11 -32.95
CA MET A 381 -16.64 -7.30 -34.11
C MET A 381 -16.45 -5.94 -34.81
N PRO A 382 -15.21 -5.45 -34.97
CA PRO A 382 -15.01 -4.16 -35.59
C PRO A 382 -15.37 -4.26 -37.08
N ARG A 383 -16.38 -3.49 -37.48
CA ARG A 383 -16.81 -3.38 -38.88
C ARG A 383 -15.86 -2.41 -39.57
N LYS A 384 -15.21 -2.88 -40.64
CA LYS A 384 -14.49 -2.00 -41.54
C LYS A 384 -15.57 -1.18 -42.27
N GLU A 385 -15.78 0.06 -41.86
CA GLU A 385 -16.62 0.97 -42.62
C GLU A 385 -15.95 1.11 -44.00
N GLU A 386 -16.57 0.53 -45.03
CA GLU A 386 -16.27 0.90 -46.40
C GLU A 386 -16.55 2.40 -46.52
N PRO A 387 -15.64 3.20 -47.10
CA PRO A 387 -15.90 4.61 -47.29
C PRO A 387 -17.12 4.71 -48.21
N VAL A 388 -18.28 5.02 -47.63
CA VAL A 388 -19.42 5.50 -48.39
C VAL A 388 -18.88 6.70 -49.17
N ALA A 389 -18.95 6.64 -50.49
CA ALA A 389 -18.64 7.75 -51.37
C ALA A 389 -19.64 8.88 -51.08
N ALA A 390 -19.34 9.67 -50.05
CA ALA A 390 -20.06 10.88 -49.71
C ALA A 390 -19.29 12.04 -50.33
N GLU A 391 -19.99 12.68 -51.26
CA GLU A 391 -19.71 13.95 -51.89
C GLU A 391 -19.16 14.98 -50.89
N ALA A 392 -18.16 15.74 -51.35
CA ALA A 392 -17.26 16.54 -50.53
C ALA A 392 -17.92 17.56 -49.58
N ALA A 393 -17.55 17.49 -48.29
CA ALA A 393 -17.57 18.62 -47.34
C ALA A 393 -16.49 18.39 -46.23
N PRO A 394 -15.87 19.44 -45.65
CA PRO A 394 -14.64 19.34 -44.85
C PRO A 394 -14.88 18.85 -43.40
N PRO A 395 -13.83 18.44 -42.67
CA PRO A 395 -13.91 17.35 -41.70
C PRO A 395 -14.35 17.78 -40.29
N PRO A 396 -15.08 16.92 -39.55
CA PRO A 396 -14.90 16.80 -38.12
C PRO A 396 -13.85 15.70 -37.83
N GLU A 397 -12.77 16.08 -37.15
CA GLU A 397 -11.74 15.17 -36.65
C GLU A 397 -12.29 14.32 -35.50
N THR A 398 -12.88 13.17 -35.82
CA THR A 398 -12.95 12.01 -34.92
C THR A 398 -12.84 10.75 -35.77
N GLN A 399 -11.60 10.40 -36.14
CA GLN A 399 -11.31 9.13 -36.79
C GLN A 399 -11.43 8.02 -35.75
N GLY A 400 -12.26 7.02 -36.04
CA GLY A 400 -12.40 5.81 -35.24
C GLY A 400 -11.06 5.07 -35.12
N LEU A 401 -10.75 4.63 -33.90
CA LEU A 401 -9.56 3.86 -33.58
C LEU A 401 -9.52 2.58 -34.41
N THR A 402 -8.37 2.28 -35.03
CA THR A 402 -8.18 1.07 -35.84
C THR A 402 -8.26 -0.20 -34.99
N VAL A 403 -8.54 -1.35 -35.60
CA VAL A 403 -8.62 -2.67 -34.91
C VAL A 403 -7.35 -2.96 -34.09
N GLU A 404 -6.19 -2.57 -34.61
CA GLU A 404 -4.90 -2.66 -33.93
C GLU A 404 -4.81 -1.75 -32.71
N GLU A 405 -5.42 -0.56 -32.74
CA GLU A 405 -5.49 0.36 -31.60
C GLU A 405 -6.46 -0.10 -30.50
N GLN A 406 -7.54 -0.78 -30.88
CA GLN A 406 -8.50 -1.39 -29.93
C GLN A 406 -7.91 -2.60 -29.20
N LEU A 407 -7.03 -3.35 -29.88
CA LEU A 407 -6.36 -4.53 -29.34
C LEU A 407 -4.97 -4.22 -28.74
N ARG A 408 -4.38 -3.06 -29.06
CA ARG A 408 -3.06 -2.60 -28.58
C ARG A 408 -2.88 -2.66 -27.06
N PRO A 409 -3.88 -2.31 -26.23
CA PRO A 409 -3.73 -2.44 -24.79
C PRO A 409 -3.48 -3.88 -24.33
N TRP A 410 -3.91 -4.88 -25.09
CA TRP A 410 -3.82 -6.31 -24.77
C TRP A 410 -2.67 -7.04 -25.47
N ILE A 411 -2.19 -6.47 -26.56
CA ILE A 411 -1.03 -6.91 -27.32
C ILE A 411 0.14 -6.07 -26.79
N GLY A 412 0.82 -6.57 -25.76
CA GLY A 412 1.98 -5.87 -25.20
C GLY A 412 2.92 -5.40 -26.32
N ASP A 413 3.31 -4.12 -26.26
CA ASP A 413 4.13 -3.51 -27.30
C ASP A 413 5.47 -4.27 -27.35
N ASP A 414 5.68 -5.03 -28.43
CA ASP A 414 7.02 -5.44 -28.85
C ASP A 414 7.76 -4.15 -29.21
N ALA A 415 8.66 -3.75 -28.32
CA ALA A 415 9.64 -2.69 -28.57
C ALA A 415 10.53 -3.11 -29.76
N GLY A 416 10.05 -2.84 -30.97
CA GLY A 416 10.79 -2.95 -32.21
C GLY A 416 11.85 -1.86 -32.30
N GLN A 417 13.10 -2.27 -32.20
CA GLN A 417 14.32 -1.50 -32.38
C GLN A 417 14.31 -0.62 -33.65
N ALA A 418 14.74 0.64 -33.49
CA ALA A 418 15.52 1.33 -34.52
C ALA A 418 16.35 2.45 -33.85
N GLY A 419 17.67 2.29 -33.86
CA GLY A 419 18.60 3.33 -33.45
C GLY A 419 19.84 2.82 -32.75
N ALA A 420 20.62 1.98 -33.42
CA ALA A 420 21.99 1.72 -33.04
C ALA A 420 22.74 3.05 -32.85
N LYS A 421 23.21 3.34 -31.64
CA LYS A 421 24.41 4.14 -31.44
C LYS A 421 25.28 3.53 -30.35
N SER A 422 26.49 3.26 -30.82
CA SER A 422 27.68 2.79 -30.16
C SER A 422 28.17 3.71 -29.04
N TRP A 423 28.54 3.05 -27.92
CA TRP A 423 29.71 3.25 -27.07
C TRP A 423 29.77 4.43 -26.07
N TRP A 424 30.38 4.06 -24.91
CA TRP A 424 30.94 4.80 -23.77
C TRP A 424 29.99 5.22 -22.65
#